data_AF-A0A559KCH1-F1
#
_entry.id   AF-A0A559KCH1-F1
#
_cell.length_a   1.000
_cell.length_b   1.000
_cell.length_c   1.000
_cell.angle_alpha   90.00
_cell.angle_beta   90.00
_cell.angle_gamma   90.00
#
_symmetry.space_group_name_H-M   'P 1'
#
loop_
_entity.id
_entity.type
_entity.pdbx_description
1 polymer ?
#
loop_
_entity_poly.entity_id
_entity_poly.type
_entity_poly.pdbx_seq_one_letter_code
_entity_poly.pdbx_strand_id
1 'polypeptide(L)'
;MNLCELVKVMEDGQVAFSKECDERIFYSGAIFRHKESGKEVVCDFNYLLAEDWEIEVEWVDFWTAWKAARDEGLAIRSEHSWNPVVFQNIVAVNKEMINGRWIILR
;
A
#
# COMPACT_ATOMS: atom_id res chain seq x y z
N MET A 1 2.46 -0.64 -19.53
CA MET A 1 2.38 -1.63 -18.43
C MET A 1 0.95 -2.13 -18.35
N ASN A 2 0.70 -3.41 -18.14
CA ASN A 2 -0.66 -3.88 -17.84
C ASN A 2 -0.89 -3.96 -16.32
N LEU A 3 -2.13 -4.12 -15.92
CA LEU A 3 -2.50 -4.19 -14.52
C LEU A 3 -1.84 -5.34 -13.76
N CYS A 4 -1.67 -6.50 -14.40
CA CYS A 4 -0.94 -7.63 -13.82
C CYS A 4 0.52 -7.27 -13.50
N GLU A 5 1.18 -6.50 -14.36
CA GLU A 5 2.54 -6.02 -14.13
C GLU A 5 2.62 -5.03 -12.98
N LEU A 6 1.66 -4.10 -12.87
CA LEU A 6 1.58 -3.16 -11.74
C LEU A 6 1.35 -3.90 -10.42
N VAL A 7 0.40 -4.83 -10.38
CA VAL A 7 0.07 -5.61 -9.17
C VAL A 7 1.27 -6.43 -8.68
N LYS A 8 2.14 -6.93 -9.56
CA LYS A 8 3.36 -7.66 -9.17
C LYS A 8 4.37 -6.81 -8.40
N VAL A 9 4.32 -5.48 -8.56
CA VAL A 9 5.22 -4.55 -7.88
C VAL A 9 4.54 -3.80 -6.74
N MET A 10 3.22 -3.94 -6.59
CA MET A 10 2.47 -3.42 -5.46
C MET A 10 2.51 -4.38 -4.27
N GLU A 11 2.47 -3.81 -3.08
CA GLU A 11 2.32 -4.54 -1.82
C GLU A 11 0.92 -4.33 -1.25
N ASP A 12 0.47 -5.32 -0.49
CA ASP A 12 -0.85 -5.31 0.13
C ASP A 12 -1.05 -4.01 0.92
N GLY A 13 -2.17 -3.36 0.70
CA GLY A 13 -2.57 -2.07 1.24
C GLY A 13 -1.96 -0.83 0.58
N GLN A 14 -1.19 -0.97 -0.50
CA GLN A 14 -0.72 0.16 -1.29
C GLN A 14 -1.77 0.65 -2.29
N VAL A 15 -1.70 1.94 -2.60
CA VAL A 15 -2.50 2.56 -3.66
C VAL A 15 -1.58 2.91 -4.81
N ALA A 16 -1.95 2.57 -6.04
CA ALA A 16 -1.37 3.16 -7.23
C ALA A 16 -2.34 4.18 -7.82
N PHE A 17 -1.83 5.24 -8.43
CA PHE A 17 -2.63 6.29 -9.04
C PHE A 17 -2.11 6.66 -10.42
N SER A 18 -3.04 7.03 -11.31
CA SER A 18 -2.73 7.67 -12.58
C SER A 18 -2.78 9.19 -12.40
N LYS A 19 -1.75 9.89 -12.87
CA LYS A 19 -1.68 11.35 -12.87
C LYS A 19 -2.61 11.97 -13.90
N GLU A 20 -2.81 11.29 -15.03
CA GLU A 20 -3.57 11.80 -16.16
C GLU A 20 -5.06 11.50 -16.04
N CYS A 21 -5.41 10.30 -15.57
CA CYS A 21 -6.80 9.82 -15.54
C CYS A 21 -7.49 9.97 -14.18
N ASP A 22 -6.76 10.42 -13.14
CA ASP A 22 -7.25 10.53 -11.75
C ASP A 22 -7.87 9.22 -11.21
N GLU A 23 -7.37 8.10 -11.73
CA GLU A 23 -7.74 6.76 -11.31
C GLU A 23 -6.87 6.29 -10.14
N ARG A 24 -7.43 5.44 -9.28
CA ARG A 24 -6.72 4.84 -8.13
C ARG A 24 -6.99 3.34 -8.07
N ILE A 25 -5.94 2.57 -7.84
CA ILE A 25 -5.97 1.12 -7.63
C ILE A 25 -5.51 0.87 -6.21
N PHE A 26 -6.36 0.24 -5.40
CA PHE A 26 -5.99 -0.19 -4.07
C PHE A 26 -5.71 -1.68 -4.09
N TYR A 27 -4.52 -2.10 -3.68
CA TYR A 27 -4.18 -3.51 -3.69
C TYR A 27 -4.50 -4.14 -2.33
N SER A 28 -5.68 -4.74 -2.20
CA SER A 28 -6.01 -5.65 -1.09
C SER A 28 -6.61 -6.91 -1.69
N GLY A 29 -5.78 -7.92 -1.96
CA GLY A 29 -6.23 -9.14 -2.63
C GLY A 29 -6.93 -8.93 -4.00
N ALA A 30 -6.63 -7.81 -4.68
CA ALA A 30 -7.15 -7.35 -5.99
C ALA A 30 -8.58 -6.77 -6.05
N ILE A 31 -8.89 -5.76 -5.22
CA ILE A 31 -10.13 -4.97 -5.30
C ILE A 31 -9.90 -3.60 -5.97
N PHE A 32 -10.63 -3.29 -7.04
CA PHE A 32 -10.53 -1.99 -7.73
C PHE A 32 -11.65 -1.08 -7.29
N ARG A 33 -11.35 0.19 -7.02
CA ARG A 33 -12.39 1.18 -6.69
C ARG A 33 -12.38 2.30 -7.71
N HIS A 34 -13.42 2.35 -8.54
CA HIS A 34 -13.60 3.44 -9.50
C HIS A 34 -14.01 4.71 -8.75
N LYS A 35 -13.19 5.77 -8.83
CA LYS A 35 -13.33 7.00 -8.03
C LYS A 35 -14.71 7.66 -8.16
N GLU A 36 -15.27 7.73 -9.36
CA GLU A 36 -16.56 8.40 -9.58
C GLU A 36 -17.77 7.60 -9.10
N SER A 37 -17.69 6.26 -9.09
CA SER A 37 -18.85 5.41 -8.79
C SER A 37 -18.79 4.80 -7.40
N GLY A 38 -17.62 4.83 -6.77
CA GLY A 38 -17.36 4.16 -5.48
C GLY A 38 -17.50 2.63 -5.54
N LYS A 39 -17.79 2.06 -6.71
CA LYS A 39 -18.03 0.62 -6.87
C LYS A 39 -16.73 -0.15 -6.84
N GLU A 40 -16.76 -1.23 -6.08
CA GLU A 40 -15.72 -2.26 -6.11
C GLU A 40 -15.92 -3.13 -7.34
N VAL A 41 -14.90 -3.19 -8.19
CA VAL A 41 -14.90 -3.98 -9.43
C VAL A 41 -13.79 -5.02 -9.32
N VAL A 42 -14.13 -6.28 -9.61
CA VAL A 42 -13.13 -7.34 -9.79
C VAL A 42 -12.50 -7.14 -11.16
N CYS A 43 -11.20 -6.91 -11.24
CA CYS A 43 -10.56 -6.50 -12.49
C CYS A 43 -10.25 -7.63 -13.46
N ASP A 44 -10.26 -7.26 -14.73
CA ASP A 44 -9.51 -7.93 -15.76
C ASP A 44 -8.01 -7.56 -15.64
N PHE A 45 -7.18 -8.53 -15.29
CA PHE A 45 -5.73 -8.37 -15.17
C PHE A 45 -5.02 -8.03 -16.50
N ASN A 46 -5.72 -8.15 -17.64
CA ASN A 46 -5.21 -7.74 -18.95
C ASN A 46 -5.49 -6.27 -19.29
N TYR A 47 -6.13 -5.52 -18.40
CA TYR A 47 -6.34 -4.09 -18.60
C TYR A 47 -5.01 -3.37 -18.80
N LEU A 48 -4.90 -2.68 -19.94
CA LEU A 48 -3.73 -1.87 -20.28
C LEU A 48 -3.80 -0.56 -19.49
N LEU A 49 -2.80 -0.33 -18.66
CA LEU A 49 -2.64 0.92 -17.94
C LEU A 49 -1.88 1.91 -18.82
N ALA A 50 -2.19 3.20 -18.66
CA ALA A 50 -1.34 4.27 -19.16
C ALA A 50 0.07 4.16 -18.55
N GLU A 51 1.05 4.83 -19.14
CA GLU A 51 2.45 4.72 -18.70
C GLU A 51 2.77 5.57 -17.46
N ASP A 52 1.83 6.38 -16.98
CA ASP A 52 1.98 7.39 -15.95
C ASP A 52 1.65 6.91 -14.51
N TRP A 53 1.41 5.61 -14.35
CA TRP A 53 0.99 5.05 -13.07
C TRP A 53 2.13 5.02 -12.05
N GLU A 54 1.87 5.56 -10.86
CA GLU A 54 2.80 5.60 -9.73
C GLU A 54 2.20 4.94 -8.49
N ILE A 55 3.04 4.29 -7.68
CA ILE A 55 2.63 3.76 -6.37
C ILE A 55 2.72 4.91 -5.35
N GLU A 56 1.59 5.24 -4.74
CA GLU A 56 1.50 6.20 -3.64
C GLU A 56 2.14 5.57 -2.39
N VAL A 57 3.30 6.09 -2.00
CA VAL A 57 4.02 5.64 -0.79
C VAL A 57 4.18 6.83 0.15
N GLU A 58 3.29 6.93 1.14
CA GLU A 58 3.40 7.93 2.20
C GLU A 58 4.30 7.40 3.33
N TRP A 59 5.49 7.98 3.45
CA TRP A 59 6.44 7.65 4.51
C TRP A 59 6.15 8.48 5.76
N VAL A 60 5.98 7.79 6.89
CA VAL A 60 5.79 8.37 8.22
C VAL A 60 6.87 7.90 9.19
N ASP A 61 6.97 8.55 10.35
CA ASP A 61 7.86 8.08 11.42
C ASP A 61 7.31 6.81 12.10
N PHE A 62 8.18 6.12 12.84
CA PHE A 62 7.83 4.90 13.55
C PHE A 62 6.63 5.04 14.49
N TRP A 63 6.50 6.15 15.24
CA TRP A 63 5.44 6.30 16.23
C TRP A 63 4.07 6.52 15.58
N THR A 64 4.05 7.23 14.46
CA THR A 64 2.85 7.39 13.64
C THR A 64 2.38 6.04 13.08
N ALA A 65 3.29 5.27 12.48
CA ALA A 65 2.97 3.93 11.97
C ALA A 65 2.58 2.96 13.11
N TRP A 66 3.30 2.99 14.22
CA TRP A 66 3.03 2.19 15.42
C TRP A 66 1.61 2.43 15.94
N LYS A 67 1.20 3.71 16.01
CA LYS A 67 -0.15 4.07 16.45
C LYS A 67 -1.20 3.47 15.52
N ALA A 68 -1.03 3.60 14.20
CA ALA A 68 -1.94 3.01 13.21
C ALA A 68 -2.04 1.48 13.37
N ALA A 69 -0.91 0.79 13.54
CA ALA A 69 -0.93 -0.66 13.73
C ALA A 69 -1.59 -1.10 15.04
N ARG A 70 -1.30 -0.40 16.15
CA ARG A 70 -1.81 -0.75 17.49
C ARG A 70 -3.30 -0.40 17.65
N ASP A 71 -3.69 0.79 17.21
CA ASP A 71 -5.02 1.35 17.49
C ASP A 71 -6.03 1.01 16.39
N GLU A 72 -5.58 0.91 15.14
CA GLU A 72 -6.45 0.70 13.98
C GLU A 72 -6.30 -0.72 13.39
N GLY A 73 -5.35 -1.51 13.90
CA GLY A 73 -5.11 -2.88 13.41
C GLY A 73 -4.50 -2.95 12.01
N LEU A 74 -3.96 -1.83 11.52
CA LEU A 74 -3.39 -1.72 10.17
C LEU A 74 -2.02 -2.40 10.09
N ALA A 75 -1.69 -2.91 8.91
CA ALA A 75 -0.35 -3.43 8.65
C ALA A 75 0.61 -2.26 8.42
N ILE A 76 1.86 -2.39 8.87
CA ILE A 76 2.88 -1.36 8.66
C ILE A 76 4.20 -1.98 8.21
N ARG A 77 5.02 -1.24 7.47
CA ARG A 77 6.31 -1.75 6.97
C ARG A 77 7.40 -0.70 7.10
N SER A 78 8.58 -1.12 7.56
CA SER A 78 9.77 -0.27 7.65
C SER A 78 10.52 -0.25 6.33
N GLU A 79 11.20 0.85 6.00
CA GLU A 79 12.15 0.88 4.87
C GLU A 79 13.29 -0.15 5.01
N HIS A 80 13.55 -0.64 6.22
CA HIS A 80 14.57 -1.64 6.53
C HIS A 80 14.04 -3.08 6.54
N SER A 81 12.74 -3.30 6.32
CA SER A 81 12.11 -4.62 6.29
C SER A 81 11.15 -4.74 5.12
N TRP A 82 11.34 -5.75 4.29
CA TRP A 82 10.40 -6.05 3.21
C TRP A 82 9.09 -6.66 3.73
N ASN A 83 9.09 -7.25 4.93
CA ASN A 83 7.90 -7.88 5.50
C ASN A 83 7.02 -6.84 6.20
N PRO A 84 5.72 -6.76 5.83
CA PRO A 84 4.72 -6.09 6.63
C PRO A 84 4.62 -6.67 8.04
N VAL A 85 4.33 -5.81 9.00
CA VAL A 85 4.12 -6.12 10.40
C VAL A 85 2.68 -5.79 10.75
N VAL A 86 1.95 -6.80 11.24
CA VAL A 86 0.69 -6.62 11.95
C VAL A 86 0.98 -6.83 13.42
N PHE A 87 0.82 -5.79 14.24
CA PHE A 87 1.17 -5.82 15.67
C PHE A 87 0.12 -6.57 16.50
N GLN A 88 -0.11 -7.85 16.19
CA GLN A 88 -0.77 -8.81 17.08
C GLN A 88 0.24 -9.64 17.90
N ASN A 89 1.52 -9.61 17.52
CA ASN A 89 2.62 -10.33 18.19
C ASN A 89 3.78 -9.38 18.51
N ILE A 90 4.55 -9.68 19.55
CA ILE A 90 5.75 -8.91 19.94
C ILE A 90 6.75 -8.97 18.77
N VAL A 91 6.90 -7.86 18.03
CA VAL A 91 7.94 -7.72 17.00
C VAL A 91 9.16 -7.07 17.61
N ALA A 92 10.33 -7.69 17.40
CA ALA A 92 11.60 -7.09 17.77
C ALA A 92 11.88 -5.90 16.84
N VAL A 93 11.65 -4.69 17.32
CA VAL A 93 12.02 -3.44 16.62
C VAL A 93 13.37 -2.98 17.13
N ASN A 94 14.33 -2.78 16.23
CA ASN A 94 15.66 -2.27 16.59
C ASN A 94 15.73 -0.73 16.47
N LYS A 95 16.84 -0.13 16.89
CA LYS A 95 17.03 1.33 16.87
C LYS A 95 17.01 1.93 15.46
N GLU A 96 17.50 1.20 14.45
CA GLU A 96 17.48 1.66 13.06
C GLU A 96 16.04 1.75 12.56
N MET A 97 15.23 0.73 12.84
CA MET A 97 13.81 0.72 12.52
C MET A 97 13.03 1.82 13.23
N ILE A 98 13.31 2.10 14.51
CA ILE A 98 12.64 3.19 15.25
C ILE A 98 12.96 4.58 14.64
N ASN A 99 14.20 4.76 14.16
CA ASN A 99 14.64 6.03 13.58
C ASN A 99 14.40 6.15 12.07
N GLY A 100 14.03 5.04 11.42
CA GLY A 100 13.76 4.97 9.99
C GLY A 100 12.34 5.38 9.63
N ARG A 101 12.05 5.28 8.34
CA ARG A 101 10.73 5.58 7.76
C ARG A 101 9.87 4.33 7.66
N TRP A 102 8.57 4.54 7.76
CA TRP A 102 7.56 3.51 7.72
C TRP A 102 6.42 3.86 6.78
N ILE A 103 5.75 2.84 6.27
CA ILE A 103 4.50 2.99 5.51
C ILE A 103 3.37 2.32 6.26
N ILE A 104 2.19 2.92 6.20
CA ILE A 104 0.95 2.32 6.68
C ILE A 104 0.27 1.68 5.47
N LEU A 105 0.04 0.38 5.58
CA LEU A 105 -0.67 -0.41 4.58
C LEU A 105 -2.15 -0.42 4.99
N ARG A 106 -3.00 0.14 4.13
CA ARG A 106 -4.44 0.30 4.40
C ARG A 106 -5.26 -0.86 3.89
#